data_AF-A0A800FJ23-F1
#
_entry.id   AF-A0A800FJ23-F1
#
_cell.length_a   1.000
_cell.length_b   1.000
_cell.length_c   1.000
_cell.angle_alpha   90.00
_cell.angle_beta   90.00
_cell.angle_gamma   90.00
#
_symmetry.space_group_name_H-M   'P 1'
#
loop_
_entity.id
_entity.type
_entity.pdbx_description
1 polymer ?
#
loop_
_entity_poly.entity_id
_entity_poly.type
_entity_poly.pdbx_seq_one_letter_code
_entity_poly.pdbx_strand_id
1 'polypeptide(L)'
;MIDKKKKRSISRREFIGKTAAAAAFTIVPRYVLGGNGYTAPSDKLNMACIGVGGMGYNDTVGVNSENIYALCDVDDERAAKAYNKFPKAKRYKDFRALLDREKEIDAVTISTPDHTHAVAAMMAMKMGKHAYVQKPLTHTVQEARKLAETARAMKVATQMGNQGHAGEGARLINEWIWSGAIGDVYEAHVWTNRPIWPQGID
;
A
#
# COMPACT_ATOMS: atom_id res chain seq x y z
N MET A 1 11.49 46.44 -65.01
CA MET A 1 11.98 46.18 -63.64
C MET A 1 11.46 44.81 -63.22
N ILE A 2 12.31 43.79 -63.11
CA ILE A 2 11.93 42.47 -62.58
C ILE A 2 12.74 42.28 -61.30
N ASP A 3 12.02 42.25 -60.18
CA ASP A 3 12.56 42.13 -58.83
C ASP A 3 12.95 40.68 -58.54
N LYS A 4 14.25 40.40 -58.36
CA LYS A 4 14.77 39.06 -58.03
C LYS A 4 14.60 38.81 -56.53
N LYS A 5 13.62 38.00 -56.14
CA LYS A 5 13.47 37.46 -54.78
C LYS A 5 14.76 36.76 -54.33
N LYS A 6 15.45 37.29 -53.31
CA LYS A 6 16.56 36.61 -52.61
C LYS A 6 16.04 35.34 -51.92
N LYS A 7 16.55 34.17 -52.32
CA LYS A 7 16.35 32.90 -51.59
C LYS A 7 17.09 33.01 -50.24
N ARG A 8 16.35 32.95 -49.12
CA ARG A 8 16.93 32.82 -47.78
C ARG A 8 17.49 31.40 -47.64
N SER A 9 18.82 31.25 -47.59
CA SER A 9 19.48 29.99 -47.27
C SER A 9 19.56 29.83 -45.75
N ILE A 10 18.95 28.77 -45.21
CA ILE A 10 19.07 28.42 -43.79
C ILE A 10 20.52 28.04 -43.52
N SER A 11 21.17 28.72 -42.57
CA SER A 11 22.56 28.41 -42.23
C SER A 11 22.65 27.11 -41.43
N ARG A 12 23.74 26.35 -41.58
CA ARG A 12 23.96 25.08 -40.84
C ARG A 12 23.84 25.27 -39.33
N ARG A 13 24.27 26.43 -38.82
CA ARG A 13 24.16 26.80 -37.39
C ARG A 13 22.71 27.01 -36.96
N GLU A 14 21.90 27.62 -37.83
CA GLU A 14 20.48 27.83 -37.58
C GLU A 14 19.69 26.52 -37.67
N PHE A 15 20.07 25.62 -38.58
CA PHE A 15 19.52 24.27 -38.66
C PHE A 15 19.85 23.45 -37.40
N ILE A 16 21.12 23.41 -36.98
CA ILE A 16 21.56 22.70 -35.76
C ILE A 16 20.92 23.31 -34.51
N GLY A 17 20.83 24.65 -34.44
CA GLY A 17 20.15 25.33 -33.33
C GLY A 17 18.67 24.97 -33.25
N LYS A 18 17.98 24.89 -34.39
CA LYS A 18 16.56 24.53 -34.47
C LYS A 18 16.31 23.04 -34.21
N THR A 19 17.19 22.14 -34.65
CA THR A 19 17.06 20.69 -34.37
C THR A 19 17.43 20.31 -32.94
N ALA A 20 18.43 20.97 -32.33
CA ALA A 20 18.76 20.77 -30.92
C ALA A 20 17.64 21.23 -29.99
N ALA A 21 17.00 22.37 -30.31
CA ALA A 21 15.83 22.85 -29.57
C ALA A 21 14.64 21.88 -29.69
N ALA A 22 14.41 21.27 -30.86
CA ALA A 22 13.36 20.27 -31.04
C ALA A 22 13.64 18.95 -30.30
N ALA A 23 14.89 18.50 -30.25
CA ALA A 23 15.31 17.29 -29.54
C ALA A 23 15.18 17.42 -28.01
N ALA A 24 15.37 18.63 -27.47
CA ALA A 24 15.19 18.92 -26.05
C ALA A 24 13.74 18.67 -25.56
N PHE A 25 12.73 18.83 -26.44
CA PHE A 25 11.33 18.53 -26.13
C PHE A 25 10.95 17.05 -26.29
N THR A 26 11.80 16.22 -26.91
CA THR A 26 11.55 14.78 -27.07
C THR A 26 12.05 13.92 -25.92
N ILE A 27 12.90 14.47 -25.04
CA ILE A 27 13.33 13.79 -23.81
C ILE A 27 12.39 14.21 -22.68
N VAL A 28 11.13 13.81 -22.79
CA VAL A 28 10.21 13.83 -21.64
C VAL A 28 10.45 12.52 -20.90
N PRO A 29 10.91 12.54 -19.63
CA PRO A 29 11.12 11.32 -18.88
C PRO A 29 9.83 10.49 -18.84
N ARG A 30 9.92 9.18 -19.07
CA ARG A 30 8.75 8.30 -19.23
C ARG A 30 7.80 8.30 -18.02
N TYR A 31 8.27 8.73 -16.84
CA TYR A 31 7.44 8.94 -15.65
C TYR A 31 6.55 10.19 -15.73
N VAL A 32 6.93 11.22 -16.50
CA VAL A 32 6.11 12.42 -16.75
C VAL A 32 4.99 12.13 -17.76
N LEU A 33 5.16 11.10 -18.60
CA LEU A 33 4.15 10.59 -19.53
C LEU A 33 3.22 9.54 -18.89
N GLY A 34 3.21 9.43 -17.55
CA GLY A 34 2.42 8.47 -16.78
C GLY A 34 0.94 8.50 -17.13
N GLY A 35 0.53 7.65 -18.07
CA GLY A 35 -0.88 7.39 -18.36
C GLY A 35 -1.54 6.62 -17.23
N ASN A 36 -2.88 6.58 -17.23
CA ASN A 36 -3.66 5.81 -16.25
C ASN A 36 -3.12 4.38 -16.12
N GLY A 37 -2.69 4.02 -14.91
CA GLY A 37 -2.25 2.66 -14.57
C GLY A 37 -0.73 2.41 -14.60
N TYR A 38 0.12 3.42 -14.84
CA TYR A 38 1.58 3.25 -14.79
C TYR A 38 2.26 4.13 -13.74
N THR A 39 2.44 3.60 -12.53
CA THR A 39 3.26 4.22 -11.48
C THR A 39 4.72 3.87 -11.69
N ALA A 40 5.60 4.87 -11.80
CA ALA A 40 7.03 4.64 -11.94
C ALA A 40 7.56 3.87 -10.70
N PRO A 41 8.56 2.98 -10.84
CA PRO A 41 9.10 2.25 -9.69
C PRO A 41 9.59 3.14 -8.55
N SER A 42 10.04 4.36 -8.83
CA SER A 42 10.46 5.36 -7.83
C SER A 42 9.30 5.91 -6.99
N ASP A 43 8.08 5.81 -7.50
CA ASP A 43 6.88 6.40 -6.89
C ASP A 43 6.05 5.33 -6.17
N LYS A 44 6.54 4.08 -6.16
CA LYS A 44 5.94 2.97 -5.42
C LYS A 44 6.38 3.01 -3.96
N LEU A 45 5.48 2.62 -3.07
CA LEU A 45 5.82 2.48 -1.66
C LEU A 45 6.68 1.24 -1.43
N ASN A 46 7.68 1.35 -0.55
CA ASN A 46 8.41 0.23 0.00
C ASN A 46 7.61 -0.40 1.14
N MET A 47 6.97 -1.52 0.84
CA MET A 47 6.15 -2.28 1.77
C MET A 47 6.99 -3.29 2.57
N ALA A 48 6.85 -3.27 3.88
CA ALA A 48 7.29 -4.39 4.73
C ALA A 48 6.08 -5.17 5.26
N CYS A 49 6.05 -6.48 5.03
CA CYS A 49 4.95 -7.33 5.46
C CYS A 49 5.37 -8.19 6.65
N ILE A 50 4.67 -8.04 7.78
CA ILE A 50 4.97 -8.66 9.06
C ILE A 50 3.89 -9.69 9.38
N GLY A 51 4.26 -10.97 9.46
CA GLY A 51 3.36 -12.12 9.43
C GLY A 51 2.86 -12.34 8.01
N VAL A 52 3.44 -13.30 7.28
CA VAL A 52 3.22 -13.49 5.83
C VAL A 52 2.71 -14.89 5.48
N GLY A 53 2.40 -15.71 6.48
CA GLY A 53 1.61 -16.93 6.32
C GLY A 53 0.09 -16.67 6.28
N GLY A 54 -0.69 -17.64 5.82
CA GLY A 54 -2.16 -17.62 5.91
C GLY A 54 -2.80 -16.35 5.32
N MET A 55 -3.50 -15.57 6.16
CA MET A 55 -4.09 -14.29 5.74
C MET A 55 -3.04 -13.23 5.41
N GLY A 56 -1.89 -13.23 6.10
CA GLY A 56 -0.77 -12.33 5.81
C GLY A 56 -0.21 -12.49 4.40
N TYR A 57 -0.24 -13.72 3.84
CA TYR A 57 0.08 -13.93 2.43
C TYR A 57 -0.89 -13.18 1.51
N ASN A 58 -2.19 -13.22 1.81
CA ASN A 58 -3.20 -12.51 1.02
C ASN A 58 -3.03 -10.99 1.13
N ASP A 59 -2.72 -10.48 2.32
CA ASP A 59 -2.43 -9.05 2.51
C ASP A 59 -1.19 -8.62 1.72
N THR A 60 -0.12 -9.43 1.77
CA THR A 60 1.12 -9.20 0.98
C THR A 60 0.82 -9.18 -0.52
N VAL A 61 0.00 -10.11 -1.01
CA VAL A 61 -0.41 -10.13 -2.42
C VAL A 61 -1.31 -8.94 -2.77
N GLY A 62 -2.16 -8.51 -1.84
CA GLY A 62 -3.07 -7.37 -2.02
C GLY A 62 -2.33 -6.04 -2.24
N VAL A 63 -1.10 -5.92 -1.74
CA VAL A 63 -0.25 -4.73 -1.93
C VAL A 63 0.86 -4.93 -2.97
N ASN A 64 0.79 -5.97 -3.79
CA ASN A 64 1.83 -6.27 -4.81
C ASN A 64 1.83 -5.30 -6.02
N SER A 65 0.94 -4.30 -6.04
CA SER A 65 1.13 -3.14 -6.93
C SER A 65 2.36 -2.32 -6.52
N GLU A 66 2.71 -2.34 -5.23
CA GLU A 66 3.82 -1.64 -4.61
C GLU A 66 5.09 -2.49 -4.58
N ASN A 67 6.19 -1.92 -4.05
CA ASN A 67 7.43 -2.66 -3.90
C ASN A 67 7.39 -3.51 -2.62
N ILE A 68 7.31 -4.83 -2.75
CA ILE A 68 7.46 -5.76 -1.62
C ILE A 68 8.93 -5.80 -1.19
N TYR A 69 9.29 -4.88 -0.31
CA TYR A 69 10.66 -4.57 0.06
C TYR A 69 11.22 -5.57 1.09
N ALA A 70 10.42 -5.91 2.10
CA ALA A 70 10.81 -6.86 3.14
C ALA A 70 9.65 -7.74 3.61
N LEU A 71 9.96 -8.97 3.98
CA LEU A 71 9.04 -9.93 4.58
C LEU A 71 9.58 -10.36 5.95
N CYS A 72 8.71 -10.41 6.95
CA CYS A 72 9.06 -10.84 8.29
C CYS A 72 8.11 -11.94 8.77
N ASP A 73 8.66 -13.10 9.10
CA ASP A 73 7.91 -14.19 9.73
C ASP A 73 8.84 -15.02 10.62
N VAL A 74 8.34 -15.44 11.78
CA VAL A 74 9.10 -16.34 12.67
C VAL A 74 9.14 -17.76 12.12
N ASP A 75 8.13 -18.16 11.33
CA ASP A 75 7.94 -19.52 10.81
C ASP A 75 8.21 -19.55 9.28
N ASP A 76 9.30 -20.19 8.88
CA ASP A 76 9.68 -20.25 7.46
C ASP A 76 8.77 -21.17 6.63
N GLU A 77 8.18 -22.19 7.26
CA GLU A 77 7.28 -23.11 6.55
C GLU A 77 5.97 -22.41 6.19
N ARG A 78 5.41 -21.67 7.16
CA ARG A 78 4.21 -20.84 6.94
C ARG A 78 4.48 -19.73 5.93
N ALA A 79 5.67 -19.14 5.95
CA ALA A 79 6.07 -18.04 5.06
C ALA A 79 6.56 -18.50 3.68
N ALA A 80 6.83 -19.79 3.47
CA ALA A 80 7.44 -20.32 2.26
C ALA A 80 6.74 -19.85 0.97
N LYS A 81 5.40 -19.79 0.99
CA LYS A 81 4.60 -19.33 -0.15
C LYS A 81 4.88 -17.85 -0.49
N ALA A 82 4.98 -16.99 0.50
CA ALA A 82 5.32 -15.57 0.30
C ALA A 82 6.77 -15.41 -0.17
N TYR A 83 7.71 -16.13 0.46
CA TYR A 83 9.13 -16.11 0.10
C TYR A 83 9.41 -16.55 -1.34
N ASN A 84 8.69 -17.57 -1.83
CA ASN A 84 8.83 -18.05 -3.20
C ASN A 84 8.21 -17.06 -4.21
N LYS A 85 7.11 -16.40 -3.83
CA LYS A 85 6.46 -15.40 -4.69
C LYS A 85 7.23 -14.09 -4.78
N PHE A 86 7.89 -13.68 -3.69
CA PHE A 86 8.65 -12.43 -3.59
C PHE A 86 10.11 -12.71 -3.24
N PRO A 87 10.88 -13.39 -4.11
CA PRO A 87 12.22 -13.87 -3.78
C PRO A 87 13.24 -12.74 -3.59
N LYS A 88 12.94 -11.53 -4.07
CA LYS A 88 13.80 -10.35 -3.94
C LYS A 88 13.60 -9.59 -2.62
N ALA A 89 12.50 -9.85 -1.91
CA ALA A 89 12.22 -9.18 -0.65
C ALA A 89 13.21 -9.64 0.42
N LYS A 90 13.72 -8.69 1.20
CA LYS A 90 14.61 -9.00 2.33
C LYS A 90 13.84 -9.79 3.38
N ARG A 91 14.48 -10.80 3.97
CA ARG A 91 13.82 -11.71 4.92
C ARG A 91 14.25 -11.43 6.34
N TYR A 92 13.28 -11.42 7.24
CA TYR A 92 13.46 -11.14 8.65
C TYR A 92 12.68 -12.15 9.49
N LYS A 93 13.20 -12.44 10.68
CA LYS A 93 12.52 -13.26 11.71
C LYS A 93 11.90 -12.42 12.82
N ASP A 94 12.36 -11.18 12.95
CA ASP A 94 12.00 -10.28 14.04
C ASP A 94 11.63 -8.92 13.45
N PHE A 95 10.39 -8.48 13.69
CA PHE A 95 9.90 -7.22 13.17
C PHE A 95 10.64 -6.01 13.77
N ARG A 96 11.20 -6.15 14.98
CA ARG A 96 11.99 -5.10 15.63
C ARG A 96 13.27 -4.89 14.85
N ALA A 97 13.99 -5.98 14.56
CA ALA A 97 15.20 -5.94 13.75
C ALA A 97 14.94 -5.45 12.32
N LEU A 98 13.81 -5.83 11.72
CA LEU A 98 13.36 -5.31 10.42
C LEU A 98 13.19 -3.79 10.48
N LEU A 99 12.39 -3.27 11.42
CA LEU A 99 12.11 -1.84 11.52
C LEU A 99 13.35 -1.02 11.89
N ASP A 100 14.22 -1.58 12.73
CA ASP A 100 15.49 -0.95 13.12
C ASP A 100 16.49 -0.84 11.97
N ARG A 101 16.58 -1.85 11.10
CA ARG A 101 17.57 -1.88 10.02
C ARG A 101 17.07 -1.19 8.75
N GLU A 102 15.80 -1.32 8.45
CA GLU A 102 15.25 -0.94 7.15
C GLU A 102 14.56 0.43 7.20
N LYS A 103 15.34 1.49 6.94
CA LYS A 103 14.86 2.87 7.02
C LYS A 103 13.98 3.29 5.85
N GLU A 104 14.19 2.68 4.69
CA GLU A 104 13.49 2.94 3.43
C GLU A 104 12.05 2.41 3.37
N ILE A 105 11.58 1.70 4.41
CA ILE A 105 10.18 1.25 4.48
C ILE A 105 9.27 2.47 4.58
N ASP A 106 8.20 2.52 3.78
CA ASP A 106 7.18 3.57 3.85
C ASP A 106 5.97 3.12 4.68
N ALA A 107 5.57 1.86 4.50
CA ALA A 107 4.39 1.31 5.11
C ALA A 107 4.55 -0.18 5.48
N VAL A 108 3.76 -0.61 6.47
CA VAL A 108 3.72 -1.99 6.93
C VAL A 108 2.35 -2.62 6.75
N THR A 109 2.32 -3.89 6.40
CA THR A 109 1.17 -4.77 6.66
C THR A 109 1.50 -5.64 7.88
N ILE A 110 0.56 -5.76 8.81
CA ILE A 110 0.73 -6.52 10.06
C ILE A 110 -0.40 -7.54 10.16
N SER A 111 -0.03 -8.82 10.01
CA SER A 111 -0.95 -9.97 9.98
C SER A 111 -0.41 -11.14 10.82
N THR A 112 0.29 -10.81 11.90
CA THR A 112 0.80 -11.75 12.91
C THR A 112 -0.35 -12.33 13.76
N PRO A 113 -0.09 -13.24 14.71
CA PRO A 113 -1.07 -13.53 15.75
C PRO A 113 -1.48 -12.26 16.51
N ASP A 114 -2.77 -12.16 16.82
CA ASP A 114 -3.44 -10.95 17.34
C ASP A 114 -2.73 -10.29 18.54
N HIS A 115 -2.12 -11.06 19.43
CA HIS A 115 -1.41 -10.57 20.63
C HIS A 115 -0.16 -9.73 20.33
N THR A 116 0.27 -9.67 19.09
CA THR A 116 1.41 -8.85 18.66
C THR A 116 1.03 -7.66 17.78
N HIS A 117 -0.23 -7.57 17.32
CA HIS A 117 -0.68 -6.51 16.43
C HIS A 117 -0.42 -5.10 16.98
N ALA A 118 -0.87 -4.85 18.22
CA ALA A 118 -0.76 -3.54 18.83
C ALA A 118 0.70 -3.09 19.01
N VAL A 119 1.58 -3.99 19.43
CA VAL A 119 3.00 -3.68 19.69
C VAL A 119 3.73 -3.39 18.37
N ALA A 120 3.53 -4.24 17.36
CA ALA A 120 4.15 -4.04 16.04
C ALA A 120 3.65 -2.74 15.38
N ALA A 121 2.34 -2.48 15.42
CA ALA A 121 1.74 -1.28 14.86
C ALA A 121 2.22 -0.02 15.57
N MET A 122 2.27 -0.03 16.91
CA MET A 122 2.77 1.08 17.71
C MET A 122 4.22 1.41 17.35
N MET A 123 5.08 0.39 17.23
CA MET A 123 6.48 0.57 16.87
C MET A 123 6.63 1.18 15.47
N ALA A 124 5.96 0.61 14.46
CA ALA A 124 6.00 1.11 13.09
C ALA A 124 5.50 2.56 13.00
N MET A 125 4.35 2.88 13.60
CA MET A 125 3.79 4.24 13.56
C MET A 125 4.68 5.26 14.27
N LYS A 126 5.29 4.92 15.41
CA LYS A 126 6.26 5.80 16.09
C LYS A 126 7.50 6.10 15.24
N MET A 127 7.79 5.25 14.26
CA MET A 127 8.85 5.43 13.27
C MET A 127 8.35 6.12 11.99
N GLY A 128 7.14 6.69 12.02
CA GLY A 128 6.53 7.41 10.90
C GLY A 128 6.02 6.51 9.77
N LYS A 129 5.89 5.20 10.01
CA LYS A 129 5.47 4.25 8.97
C LYS A 129 3.95 4.13 8.92
N HIS A 130 3.37 4.14 7.73
CA HIS A 130 1.94 3.86 7.55
C HIS A 130 1.63 2.40 7.91
N ALA A 131 0.44 2.12 8.42
CA ALA A 131 0.15 0.79 8.97
C ALA A 131 -1.22 0.26 8.53
N TYR A 132 -1.20 -0.86 7.83
CA TYR A 132 -2.36 -1.73 7.67
C TYR A 132 -2.25 -2.88 8.68
N VAL A 133 -3.27 -3.11 9.49
CA VAL A 133 -3.24 -4.11 10.58
C VAL A 133 -4.47 -5.01 10.52
N GLN A 134 -4.27 -6.32 10.58
CA GLN A 134 -5.39 -7.26 10.51
C GLN A 134 -6.33 -7.19 11.71
N LYS A 135 -7.55 -7.69 11.49
CA LYS A 135 -8.56 -7.86 12.54
C LYS A 135 -8.34 -9.17 13.33
N PRO A 136 -8.57 -9.19 14.66
CA PRO A 136 -8.86 -8.03 15.51
C PRO A 136 -7.65 -7.09 15.63
N LEU A 137 -7.89 -5.77 15.65
CA LEU A 137 -6.81 -4.78 15.67
C LEU A 137 -5.92 -4.90 16.92
N THR A 138 -6.54 -5.10 18.07
CA THR A 138 -5.92 -5.14 19.40
C THR A 138 -6.66 -6.09 20.32
N HIS A 139 -6.07 -6.41 21.48
CA HIS A 139 -6.71 -7.20 22.54
C HIS A 139 -7.57 -6.33 23.45
N THR A 140 -7.19 -5.07 23.63
CA THR A 140 -7.91 -4.15 24.53
C THR A 140 -8.35 -2.87 23.82
N VAL A 141 -9.40 -2.23 24.35
CA VAL A 141 -9.86 -0.91 23.89
C VAL A 141 -8.80 0.16 24.14
N GLN A 142 -8.04 0.02 25.23
CA GLN A 142 -6.96 0.94 25.60
C GLN A 142 -5.84 0.93 24.55
N GLU A 143 -5.43 -0.26 24.08
CA GLU A 143 -4.47 -0.37 22.97
C GLU A 143 -5.00 0.32 21.71
N ALA A 144 -6.27 0.07 21.32
CA ALA A 144 -6.87 0.70 20.15
C ALA A 144 -6.87 2.25 20.25
N ARG A 145 -7.23 2.79 21.42
CA ARG A 145 -7.17 4.24 21.70
C ARG A 145 -5.75 4.77 21.56
N LYS A 146 -4.76 4.05 22.10
CA LYS A 146 -3.35 4.45 22.03
C LYS A 146 -2.82 4.42 20.60
N LEU A 147 -3.19 3.42 19.80
CA LEU A 147 -2.85 3.37 18.38
C LEU A 147 -3.45 4.56 17.63
N ALA A 148 -4.72 4.90 17.90
CA ALA A 148 -5.38 6.05 17.26
C ALA A 148 -4.73 7.39 17.64
N GLU A 149 -4.33 7.57 18.90
CA GLU A 149 -3.55 8.73 19.34
C GLU A 149 -2.21 8.82 18.62
N THR A 150 -1.45 7.72 18.58
CA THR A 150 -0.15 7.67 17.92
C THR A 150 -0.28 7.94 16.42
N ALA A 151 -1.26 7.36 15.75
CA ALA A 151 -1.51 7.59 14.32
C ALA A 151 -1.73 9.08 14.03
N ARG A 152 -2.56 9.76 14.84
CA ARG A 152 -2.79 11.22 14.74
C ARG A 152 -1.53 12.02 15.02
N ALA A 153 -0.80 11.70 16.08
CA ALA A 153 0.40 12.43 16.48
C ALA A 153 1.51 12.32 15.42
N MET A 154 1.69 11.13 14.85
CA MET A 154 2.71 10.83 13.85
C MET A 154 2.27 11.16 12.42
N LYS A 155 0.99 11.53 12.22
CA LYS A 155 0.38 11.85 10.92
C LYS A 155 0.54 10.73 9.90
N VAL A 156 0.38 9.49 10.35
CA VAL A 156 0.48 8.29 9.50
C VAL A 156 -0.90 7.81 9.09
N ALA A 157 -1.03 7.39 7.83
CA ALA A 157 -2.21 6.67 7.37
C ALA A 157 -2.29 5.28 8.02
N THR A 158 -3.49 4.91 8.45
CA THR A 158 -3.75 3.60 9.06
C THR A 158 -5.04 3.00 8.55
N GLN A 159 -5.07 1.67 8.41
CA GLN A 159 -6.28 0.93 8.07
C GLN A 159 -6.32 -0.41 8.82
N MET A 160 -7.47 -0.77 9.38
CA MET A 160 -7.70 -2.13 9.88
C MET A 160 -8.21 -3.03 8.76
N GLY A 161 -7.81 -4.30 8.75
CA GLY A 161 -8.16 -5.32 7.75
C GLY A 161 -9.61 -5.81 7.77
N ASN A 162 -10.57 -4.89 7.86
CA ASN A 162 -12.00 -5.17 7.76
C ASN A 162 -12.46 -5.25 6.30
N GLN A 163 -11.96 -6.25 5.58
CA GLN A 163 -12.13 -6.36 4.12
C GLN A 163 -13.58 -6.31 3.65
N GLY A 164 -14.52 -6.88 4.41
CA GLY A 164 -15.95 -6.82 4.09
C GLY A 164 -16.51 -5.38 4.03
N HIS A 165 -15.96 -4.45 4.81
CA HIS A 165 -16.39 -3.04 4.82
C HIS A 165 -15.78 -2.22 3.68
N ALA A 166 -14.72 -2.73 3.05
CA ALA A 166 -14.05 -2.08 1.92
C ALA A 166 -14.60 -2.53 0.56
N GLY A 167 -15.45 -3.57 0.54
CA GLY A 167 -16.04 -4.14 -0.67
C GLY A 167 -17.26 -3.37 -1.18
N GLU A 168 -17.60 -3.62 -2.44
CA GLU A 168 -18.69 -2.93 -3.15
C GLU A 168 -20.05 -3.08 -2.46
N GLY A 169 -20.36 -4.26 -1.93
CA GLY A 169 -21.63 -4.49 -1.24
C GLY A 169 -21.84 -3.55 -0.05
N ALA A 170 -20.80 -3.33 0.77
CA ALA A 170 -20.90 -2.40 1.90
C ALA A 170 -21.02 -0.93 1.43
N ARG A 171 -20.34 -0.57 0.33
CA ARG A 171 -20.44 0.77 -0.26
C ARG A 171 -21.85 1.06 -0.77
N LEU A 172 -22.43 0.14 -1.55
CA LEU A 172 -23.79 0.25 -2.06
C LEU A 172 -24.82 0.35 -0.93
N ILE A 173 -24.67 -0.46 0.12
CA ILE A 173 -25.56 -0.38 1.30
C ILE A 173 -25.49 1.02 1.93
N ASN A 174 -24.28 1.57 2.12
CA ASN A 174 -24.14 2.94 2.64
C ASN A 174 -24.79 3.97 1.73
N GLU A 175 -24.64 3.85 0.41
CA GLU A 175 -25.28 4.75 -0.57
C GLU A 175 -26.80 4.66 -0.53
N TRP A 176 -27.38 3.46 -0.37
CA TRP A 176 -28.82 3.29 -0.22
C TRP A 176 -29.35 3.92 1.07
N ILE A 177 -28.60 3.80 2.17
CA ILE A 177 -28.95 4.45 3.44
C ILE A 177 -28.87 5.98 3.28
N TRP A 178 -27.76 6.51 2.75
CA TRP A 178 -27.57 7.96 2.61
C TRP A 178 -28.51 8.62 1.61
N SER A 179 -28.95 7.91 0.57
CA SER A 179 -29.96 8.40 -0.37
C SER A 179 -31.39 8.35 0.19
N GLY A 180 -31.60 7.72 1.35
CA GLY A 180 -32.92 7.51 1.93
C GLY A 180 -33.75 6.44 1.20
N ALA A 181 -33.12 5.59 0.38
CA ALA A 181 -33.81 4.62 -0.47
C ALA A 181 -34.65 3.59 0.31
N ILE A 182 -34.29 3.33 1.57
CA ILE A 182 -35.00 2.39 2.46
C ILE A 182 -35.70 3.07 3.65
N GLY A 183 -35.69 4.41 3.70
CA GLY A 183 -36.10 5.17 4.89
C GLY A 183 -35.12 5.03 6.05
N ASP A 184 -35.58 5.33 7.27
CA ASP A 184 -34.77 5.19 8.48
C ASP A 184 -34.52 3.71 8.82
N VAL A 185 -33.28 3.40 9.21
CA VAL A 185 -32.91 2.04 9.63
C VAL A 185 -33.33 1.83 11.09
N TYR A 186 -34.23 0.89 11.33
CA TYR A 186 -34.72 0.54 12.68
C TYR A 186 -34.12 -0.75 13.24
N GLU A 187 -33.70 -1.68 12.36
CA GLU A 187 -33.22 -3.00 12.77
C GLU A 187 -32.23 -3.56 11.73
N ALA A 188 -31.21 -4.28 12.21
CA ALA A 188 -30.24 -4.99 11.37
C ALA A 188 -30.05 -6.42 11.88
N HIS A 189 -30.29 -7.41 11.02
CA HIS A 189 -30.07 -8.83 11.34
C HIS A 189 -28.74 -9.27 10.75
N VAL A 190 -27.83 -9.76 11.59
CA VAL A 190 -26.49 -10.20 11.18
C VAL A 190 -26.26 -11.63 11.67
N TRP A 191 -25.94 -12.53 10.75
CA TRP A 191 -25.62 -13.92 11.04
C TRP A 191 -24.32 -14.34 10.34
N THR A 192 -23.64 -15.31 10.92
CA THR A 192 -22.44 -15.91 10.33
C THR A 192 -22.44 -17.42 10.54
N ASN A 193 -22.00 -18.18 9.53
CA ASN A 193 -21.77 -19.62 9.63
C ASN A 193 -20.37 -19.94 10.17
N ARG A 194 -19.73 -18.99 10.85
CA ARG A 194 -18.40 -19.10 11.42
C ARG A 194 -18.48 -19.63 12.86
N PRO A 195 -17.46 -20.37 13.32
CA PRO A 195 -16.12 -20.51 12.72
C PRO A 195 -16.06 -21.58 11.61
N ILE A 196 -15.24 -21.34 10.58
CA ILE A 196 -14.87 -22.38 9.59
C ILE A 196 -13.47 -22.97 9.88
N TRP A 197 -12.94 -22.71 11.07
CA TRP A 197 -11.66 -23.23 11.57
C TRP A 197 -11.76 -23.57 13.06
N PRO A 198 -10.92 -24.47 13.58
CA PRO A 198 -10.98 -24.89 14.99
C PRO A 198 -10.90 -23.69 15.94
N GLN A 199 -11.83 -23.60 16.89
CA GLN A 199 -11.81 -22.61 17.96
C GLN A 199 -11.32 -23.28 19.23
N GLY A 200 -10.18 -22.83 19.78
CA GLY A 200 -9.68 -23.31 21.06
C GLY A 200 -9.15 -24.75 21.02
N ILE A 201 -8.47 -25.11 22.11
CA ILE A 201 -7.80 -26.39 22.32
C ILE A 201 -8.81 -27.28 23.07
N ASP A 202 -9.26 -28.35 22.43
CA ASP A 202 -9.62 -29.58 23.15
C ASP A 202 -8.33 -30.27 23.61
#